data_AF-A0A5E6TV87-F1
#
_entry.id   AF-A0A5E6TV87-F1
#
_cell.length_a   1.000
_cell.length_b   1.000
_cell.length_c   1.000
_cell.angle_alpha   90.00
_cell.angle_beta   90.00
_cell.angle_gamma   90.00
#
_symmetry.space_group_name_H-M   'P 1'
#
loop_
_entity.id
_entity.type
_entity.pdbx_description
1 polymer ?
#
loop_
_entity_poly.entity_id
_entity_poly.type
_entity_poly.pdbx_seq_one_letter_code
_entity_poly.pdbx_strand_id
1 'polypeptide(L)'
;MDLLSALWCYITDILSSEAFRGFMIMTGVIVAITSVISARNTARKKQTADMMFGTRSDDMLSEGYKCLQRLHNADDSNMRALAKDGKKQSDEANQIRYVLNHWERIFVGLRQGIYDENMLREANYNTVIRTYTQARTYIEAVREEEQKNTYYQCLERAAKRWKKKPLAELKK
;
A
#
# COMPACT_ATOMS: atom_id res chain seq x y z
N MET A 1 -42.71 -37.51 34.05
CA MET A 1 -42.65 -37.26 32.60
C MET A 1 -42.98 -35.81 32.23
N ASP A 2 -43.63 -35.07 33.12
CA ASP A 2 -44.24 -33.76 32.81
C ASP A 2 -43.29 -32.56 32.84
N LEU A 3 -42.16 -32.65 33.55
CA LEU A 3 -41.22 -31.53 33.66
C LEU A 3 -40.35 -31.38 32.41
N LEU A 4 -39.99 -32.51 31.79
CA LEU A 4 -39.24 -32.54 30.52
C LEU A 4 -40.11 -32.10 29.34
N SER A 5 -41.38 -32.49 29.30
CA SER A 5 -42.31 -32.04 28.27
C SER A 5 -42.64 -30.55 28.42
N ALA A 6 -42.81 -30.04 29.64
CA ALA A 6 -43.03 -28.62 29.89
C ALA A 6 -41.81 -27.76 29.51
N LEU A 7 -40.59 -28.21 29.85
CA LEU A 7 -39.34 -27.58 29.41
C LEU A 7 -39.22 -27.60 27.88
N TRP A 8 -39.59 -28.70 27.23
CA TRP A 8 -39.55 -28.83 25.79
C TRP A 8 -40.53 -27.85 25.09
N CYS A 9 -41.78 -27.77 25.55
CA CYS A 9 -42.76 -26.82 25.02
C CYS A 9 -42.32 -25.36 25.22
N TYR A 10 -41.77 -25.03 26.39
CA TYR A 10 -41.27 -23.68 26.65
C TYR A 10 -40.13 -23.27 25.73
N ILE A 11 -39.19 -24.20 25.45
CA ILE A 11 -38.11 -23.97 24.49
C ILE A 11 -38.66 -23.80 23.08
N THR A 12 -39.62 -24.63 22.65
CA THR A 12 -40.20 -24.51 21.30
C THR A 12 -41.01 -23.21 21.12
N ASP A 13 -41.65 -22.71 22.18
CA ASP A 13 -42.38 -21.43 22.14
C ASP A 13 -41.43 -20.24 22.01
N ILE A 14 -40.30 -20.26 22.72
CA ILE A 14 -39.25 -19.24 22.57
C ILE A 14 -38.63 -19.30 21.16
N LEU A 15 -38.30 -20.50 20.67
CA LEU A 15 -37.71 -20.68 19.34
C LEU A 15 -38.68 -20.31 18.20
N SER A 16 -39.99 -20.47 18.42
CA SER A 16 -41.02 -20.11 17.45
C SER A 16 -41.49 -18.65 17.54
N SER A 17 -40.96 -17.88 18.50
CA SER A 17 -41.21 -16.45 18.61
C SER A 17 -40.68 -15.69 17.38
N GLU A 18 -41.48 -14.78 16.84
CA GLU A 18 -41.07 -13.89 15.74
C GLU A 18 -39.88 -13.02 16.12
N ALA A 19 -39.80 -12.58 17.38
CA ALA A 19 -38.68 -11.80 17.89
C ALA A 19 -37.38 -12.62 17.87
N PHE A 20 -37.45 -13.91 18.26
CA PHE A 20 -36.30 -14.80 18.22
C PHE A 20 -35.85 -15.09 16.78
N ARG A 21 -36.79 -15.33 15.86
CA ARG A 21 -36.48 -15.48 14.42
C ARG A 21 -35.81 -14.23 13.85
N GLY A 22 -36.34 -13.05 14.13
CA GLY A 22 -35.76 -11.77 13.71
C GLY A 22 -34.34 -11.57 14.24
N PHE A 23 -34.11 -11.90 15.51
CA PHE A 23 -32.79 -11.86 16.13
C PHE A 23 -31.79 -12.80 15.43
N MET A 24 -32.18 -14.05 15.16
CA MET A 24 -31.33 -15.03 14.46
C MET A 24 -30.97 -14.60 13.04
N ILE A 25 -31.89 -13.98 12.30
CA ILE A 25 -31.60 -13.43 10.97
C ILE A 25 -30.59 -12.28 11.09
N MET A 26 -30.78 -11.39 12.08
CA MET A 26 -29.88 -10.25 12.29
C MET A 26 -28.45 -10.70 12.64
N THR A 27 -28.30 -11.70 13.51
CA THR A 27 -26.98 -12.25 13.85
C THR A 27 -26.32 -12.89 12.63
N GLY A 28 -27.08 -13.63 11.81
CA GLY A 28 -26.61 -14.18 10.54
C GLY A 28 -26.10 -13.09 9.59
N VAL A 29 -26.84 -11.98 9.45
CA VAL A 29 -26.43 -10.84 8.61
C VAL A 29 -25.14 -10.19 9.15
N ILE A 30 -25.03 -9.99 10.47
CA ILE A 30 -23.82 -9.42 11.09
C ILE A 30 -22.59 -10.34 10.83
N VAL A 31 -22.76 -11.65 11.02
CA VAL A 31 -21.70 -12.63 10.76
C VAL A 31 -21.29 -12.63 9.28
N ALA A 32 -22.25 -12.53 8.36
CA ALA A 32 -21.96 -12.44 6.93
C ALA A 32 -21.16 -11.17 6.58
N ILE A 33 -21.57 -10.01 7.09
CA ILE A 33 -20.87 -8.73 6.86
C ILE A 33 -19.44 -8.78 7.40
N THR A 34 -19.27 -9.24 8.65
CA THR A 34 -17.93 -9.36 9.28
C THR A 34 -17.04 -10.35 8.54
N SER A 35 -17.60 -11.47 8.05
CA SER A 35 -16.89 -12.46 7.24
C SER A 35 -16.39 -11.88 5.92
N VAL A 36 -17.22 -11.10 5.21
CA VAL A 36 -16.82 -10.44 3.95
C VAL A 36 -15.73 -9.41 4.18
N ILE A 37 -15.83 -8.60 5.25
CA ILE A 37 -14.80 -7.60 5.60
C ILE A 37 -13.48 -8.30 5.94
N SER A 38 -13.53 -9.36 6.75
CA SER A 38 -12.35 -10.17 7.10
C SER A 38 -11.69 -10.77 5.86
N ALA A 39 -12.48 -11.38 4.97
CA ALA A 39 -11.98 -11.94 3.71
C ALA A 39 -11.29 -10.88 2.83
N ARG A 40 -11.88 -9.69 2.70
CA ARG A 40 -11.27 -8.56 1.97
C ARG A 40 -9.94 -8.12 2.58
N ASN A 41 -9.87 -8.02 3.92
CA ASN A 41 -8.63 -7.65 4.61
C ASN A 41 -7.53 -8.70 4.43
N THR A 42 -7.87 -9.99 4.53
CA THR A 42 -6.94 -11.09 4.26
C THR A 42 -6.43 -11.06 2.82
N ALA A 43 -7.32 -10.80 1.85
CA ALA A 43 -6.95 -10.68 0.44
C ALA A 43 -5.99 -9.52 0.19
N ARG A 44 -6.23 -8.34 0.79
CA ARG A 44 -5.32 -7.18 0.69
C ARG A 44 -3.93 -7.47 1.25
N LYS A 45 -3.87 -8.08 2.43
CA LYS A 45 -2.59 -8.47 3.06
C LYS A 45 -1.84 -9.48 2.20
N LYS A 46 -2.54 -10.48 1.66
CA LYS A 46 -1.95 -11.46 0.73
C LYS A 46 -1.40 -10.79 -0.53
N GLN A 47 -2.19 -9.95 -1.20
CA GLN A 47 -1.74 -9.23 -2.40
C GLN A 47 -0.54 -8.32 -2.12
N THR A 48 -0.49 -7.70 -0.94
CA THR A 48 0.65 -6.89 -0.51
C THR A 48 1.89 -7.76 -0.29
N ALA A 49 1.73 -8.92 0.36
CA ALA A 49 2.81 -9.88 0.55
C ALA A 49 3.34 -10.40 -0.80
N ASP A 50 2.46 -10.85 -1.69
CA ASP A 50 2.81 -11.35 -3.02
C ASP A 50 3.58 -10.29 -3.83
N MET A 51 3.13 -9.03 -3.78
CA MET A 51 3.83 -7.91 -4.42
C MET A 51 5.23 -7.69 -3.82
N MET A 52 5.35 -7.69 -2.48
CA MET A 52 6.65 -7.50 -1.82
C MET A 52 7.61 -8.67 -2.12
N PHE A 53 7.11 -9.90 -2.18
CA PHE A 53 7.91 -11.06 -2.57
C PHE A 53 8.35 -10.98 -4.03
N GLY A 54 7.46 -10.59 -4.94
CA GLY A 54 7.78 -10.40 -6.36
C GLY A 54 8.81 -9.29 -6.60
N THR A 55 8.85 -8.29 -5.72
CA THR A 55 9.81 -7.17 -5.80
C THR A 55 11.21 -7.54 -5.31
N ARG A 56 11.34 -8.59 -4.48
CA ARG A 56 12.61 -8.94 -3.81
C ARG A 56 13.72 -9.35 -4.79
N SER A 57 13.36 -9.96 -5.92
CA SER A 57 14.30 -10.47 -6.93
C SER A 57 14.36 -9.58 -8.17
N ASP A 58 13.95 -8.31 -8.07
CA ASP A 58 14.01 -7.36 -9.17
C ASP A 58 15.40 -6.69 -9.22
N ASP A 59 16.28 -7.23 -10.06
CA ASP A 59 17.64 -6.71 -10.26
C ASP A 59 17.62 -5.29 -10.85
N MET A 60 16.66 -4.97 -11.73
CA MET A 60 16.53 -3.62 -12.29
C MET A 60 16.19 -2.59 -11.20
N LEU A 61 15.36 -2.99 -10.23
CA LEU A 61 15.03 -2.14 -9.09
C LEU A 61 16.25 -1.93 -8.17
N SER A 62 17.03 -3.00 -7.93
CA SER A 62 18.27 -2.95 -7.15
C SER A 62 19.30 -2.01 -7.79
N GLU A 63 19.56 -2.18 -9.10
CA GLU A 63 20.47 -1.31 -9.85
C GLU A 63 19.95 0.14 -9.91
N GLY A 64 18.64 0.32 -10.05
CA GLY A 64 18.01 1.63 -9.97
C GLY A 64 18.25 2.34 -8.64
N TYR A 65 18.16 1.63 -7.50
CA TYR A 65 18.48 2.20 -6.20
C TYR A 65 19.95 2.61 -6.08
N LYS A 66 20.88 1.77 -6.55
CA LYS A 66 22.31 2.08 -6.56
C LYS A 66 22.60 3.32 -7.40
N CYS A 67 21.99 3.41 -8.58
CA CYS A 67 22.12 4.55 -9.47
C CYS A 67 21.60 5.84 -8.82
N LEU A 68 20.40 5.79 -8.22
CA LEU A 68 19.81 6.94 -7.53
C LEU A 68 20.68 7.42 -6.36
N GLN A 69 21.22 6.49 -5.57
CA GLN A 69 22.11 6.81 -4.45
C GLN A 69 23.43 7.43 -4.93
N ARG A 70 24.05 6.85 -5.98
CA ARG A 70 25.29 7.37 -6.58
C ARG A 70 25.10 8.80 -7.08
N LEU A 71 24.00 9.06 -7.80
CA LEU A 71 23.71 10.39 -8.36
C LEU A 71 23.31 11.41 -7.30
N HIS A 72 22.74 10.98 -6.17
CA HIS A 72 22.41 11.88 -5.07
C HIS A 72 23.65 12.29 -4.26
N ASN A 73 24.63 11.39 -4.15
CA ASN A 73 25.83 11.60 -3.34
C ASN A 73 26.99 12.26 -4.12
N ALA A 74 26.91 12.32 -5.45
CA ALA A 74 27.94 12.94 -6.27
C ALA A 74 27.83 14.47 -6.25
N ASP A 75 28.93 15.15 -5.91
CA ASP A 75 29.00 16.62 -5.77
C ASP A 75 28.74 17.37 -7.09
N ASP A 76 28.97 16.72 -8.24
CA ASP A 76 28.82 17.29 -9.58
C ASP A 76 27.56 16.81 -10.33
N SER A 77 26.78 15.92 -9.71
CA SER A 77 25.69 15.23 -10.38
C SER A 77 24.45 16.11 -10.49
N ASN A 78 24.18 16.57 -11.72
CA ASN A 78 22.96 17.30 -12.03
C ASN A 78 21.80 16.35 -12.36
N MET A 79 21.11 15.88 -11.31
CA MET A 79 19.95 14.99 -11.46
C MET A 79 18.81 15.62 -12.29
N ARG A 80 18.68 16.97 -12.31
CA ARG A 80 17.71 17.66 -13.17
C ARG A 80 18.05 17.51 -14.65
N ALA A 81 19.32 17.38 -15.01
CA ALA A 81 19.73 17.20 -16.41
C ALA A 81 19.21 15.89 -17.02
N LEU A 82 19.02 14.84 -16.20
CA LEU A 82 18.49 13.55 -16.63
C LEU A 82 17.02 13.59 -17.03
N ALA A 83 16.29 14.66 -16.69
CA ALA A 83 14.90 14.86 -17.12
C ALA A 83 14.80 15.51 -18.51
N LYS A 84 15.87 16.17 -18.98
CA LYS A 84 15.90 16.92 -20.25
C LYS A 84 16.17 16.01 -21.43
N ASP A 85 15.62 16.33 -22.59
CA ASP A 85 15.66 15.47 -23.80
C ASP A 85 17.04 14.94 -24.19
N GLY A 86 18.11 15.71 -24.00
CA GLY A 86 19.48 15.27 -24.31
C GLY A 86 20.02 14.12 -23.45
N LYS A 87 19.52 13.94 -22.22
CA LYS A 87 19.90 12.83 -21.32
C LYS A 87 18.72 11.97 -20.88
N LYS A 88 17.50 12.29 -21.33
CA LYS A 88 16.27 11.58 -21.00
C LYS A 88 16.30 10.12 -21.39
N GLN A 89 17.11 9.72 -22.37
CA GLN A 89 17.26 8.34 -22.82
C GLN A 89 18.52 7.66 -22.28
N SER A 90 19.27 8.31 -21.37
CA SER A 90 20.45 7.68 -20.78
C SER A 90 20.06 6.49 -19.89
N ASP A 91 21.00 5.57 -19.70
CA ASP A 91 20.80 4.40 -18.85
C ASP A 91 20.48 4.81 -17.41
N GLU A 92 21.09 5.88 -16.91
CA GLU A 92 20.79 6.42 -15.58
C GLU A 92 19.36 6.97 -15.48
N ALA A 93 18.89 7.69 -16.51
CA ALA A 93 17.53 8.19 -16.56
C ALA A 93 16.51 7.04 -16.64
N ASN A 94 16.84 5.97 -17.37
CA ASN A 94 16.04 4.74 -17.41
C ASN A 94 15.96 4.06 -16.04
N GLN A 95 17.10 3.89 -15.38
CA GLN A 95 17.21 3.29 -14.05
C GLN A 95 16.42 4.06 -12.99
N ILE A 96 16.55 5.39 -12.95
CA ILE A 96 15.78 6.23 -12.01
C ILE A 96 14.28 6.11 -12.30
N ARG A 97 13.87 6.22 -13.57
CA ARG A 97 12.45 6.08 -13.95
C ARG A 97 11.89 4.73 -13.56
N TYR A 98 12.67 3.66 -13.66
CA TYR A 98 12.23 2.33 -13.25
C TYR A 98 11.82 2.30 -11.77
N VAL A 99 12.69 2.81 -10.88
CA VAL A 99 12.40 2.90 -9.44
C VAL A 99 11.18 3.75 -9.16
N LEU A 100 11.09 4.93 -9.78
CA LEU A 100 9.99 5.86 -9.53
C LEU A 100 8.66 5.33 -10.06
N ASN A 101 8.65 4.71 -11.24
CA ASN A 101 7.48 4.07 -11.81
C ASN A 101 7.00 2.89 -10.98
N HIS A 102 7.94 2.09 -10.44
CA HIS A 102 7.63 0.99 -9.53
C HIS A 102 6.85 1.50 -8.32
N TRP A 103 7.37 2.51 -7.62
CA TRP A 103 6.68 3.06 -6.46
C TRP A 103 5.39 3.80 -6.80
N GLU A 104 5.34 4.54 -7.90
CA GLU A 104 4.10 5.22 -8.33
C GLU A 104 2.98 4.19 -8.56
N ARG A 105 3.27 3.07 -9.22
CA ARG A 105 2.30 1.98 -9.43
C ARG A 105 1.85 1.34 -8.12
N ILE A 106 2.77 1.09 -7.18
CA ILE A 106 2.43 0.58 -5.85
C ILE A 106 1.49 1.55 -5.13
N PHE A 107 1.80 2.85 -5.13
CA PHE A 107 0.98 3.84 -4.43
C PHE A 107 -0.34 4.13 -5.11
N VAL A 108 -0.44 3.96 -6.43
CA VAL A 108 -1.73 3.91 -7.13
C VAL A 108 -2.56 2.73 -6.62
N GLY A 109 -1.99 1.52 -6.53
CA GLY A 109 -2.68 0.35 -6.00
C GLY A 109 -3.11 0.52 -4.54
N LEU A 110 -2.27 1.16 -3.73
CA LEU A 110 -2.58 1.50 -2.35
C LEU A 110 -3.79 2.45 -2.27
N ARG A 111 -3.80 3.50 -3.10
CA ARG A 111 -4.91 4.46 -3.16
C ARG A 111 -6.23 3.80 -3.57
N GLN A 112 -6.16 2.79 -4.43
CA GLN A 112 -7.34 2.00 -4.84
C GLN A 112 -7.76 0.93 -3.81
N GLY A 113 -7.06 0.83 -2.67
CA GLY A 113 -7.38 -0.15 -1.63
C GLY A 113 -7.09 -1.59 -2.04
N ILE A 114 -6.11 -1.80 -2.91
CA ILE A 114 -5.61 -3.12 -3.31
C ILE A 114 -4.62 -3.64 -2.25
N TYR A 115 -3.72 -2.75 -1.80
CA TYR A 115 -2.68 -3.08 -0.83
C TYR A 115 -3.05 -2.63 0.60
N ASP A 116 -2.45 -3.31 1.58
CA ASP A 116 -2.52 -2.96 2.99
C ASP A 116 -1.43 -1.91 3.32
N GLU A 117 -1.85 -0.71 3.72
CA GLU A 117 -0.93 0.40 3.98
C GLU A 117 0.00 0.13 5.17
N ASN A 118 -0.50 -0.54 6.21
CA ASN A 118 0.28 -0.76 7.43
C ASN A 118 1.44 -1.71 7.14
N MET A 119 1.14 -2.84 6.48
CA MET A 119 2.13 -3.82 6.05
C MET A 119 3.16 -3.20 5.10
N LEU A 120 2.72 -2.44 4.11
CA LEU A 120 3.60 -1.79 3.16
C LEU A 120 4.51 -0.76 3.84
N ARG A 121 3.95 0.04 4.75
CA ARG A 121 4.68 1.07 5.49
C ARG A 121 5.71 0.47 6.43
N GLU A 122 5.35 -0.55 7.21
CA GLU A 122 6.30 -1.22 8.13
C GLU A 122 7.50 -1.80 7.38
N ALA A 123 7.28 -2.40 6.21
CA ALA A 123 8.35 -2.99 5.42
C ALA A 123 9.22 -1.96 4.67
N ASN A 124 8.63 -0.86 4.17
CA ASN A 124 9.28 0.00 3.17
C ASN A 124 9.39 1.49 3.56
N TYR A 125 9.07 1.87 4.80
CA TYR A 125 9.07 3.27 5.23
C TYR A 125 10.36 4.02 4.84
N ASN A 126 11.52 3.51 5.28
CA ASN A 126 12.80 4.19 5.03
C ASN A 126 13.14 4.24 3.54
N THR A 127 12.87 3.15 2.81
CA THR A 127 13.11 3.07 1.36
C THR A 127 12.31 4.13 0.63
N VAL A 128 11.00 4.21 0.87
CA VAL A 128 10.10 5.18 0.21
C VAL A 128 10.50 6.62 0.53
N ILE A 129 10.74 6.93 1.81
CA ILE A 129 11.15 8.29 2.22
C ILE A 129 12.48 8.68 1.58
N ARG A 130 13.46 7.77 1.59
CA ARG A 130 14.78 8.00 0.99
C ARG A 130 14.67 8.18 -0.53
N THR A 131 13.99 7.28 -1.22
CA THR A 131 13.80 7.34 -2.68
C THR A 131 13.14 8.65 -3.10
N TYR A 132 12.05 9.06 -2.45
CA TYR A 132 11.41 10.33 -2.74
C TYR A 132 12.34 11.52 -2.47
N THR A 133 13.09 11.49 -1.37
CA THR A 133 14.02 12.57 -1.00
C THR A 133 15.15 12.71 -2.03
N GLN A 134 15.75 11.59 -2.42
CA GLN A 134 16.85 11.55 -3.40
C GLN A 134 16.39 11.98 -4.79
N ALA A 135 15.21 11.52 -5.22
CA ALA A 135 14.68 11.79 -6.55
C ALA A 135 13.89 13.10 -6.67
N ARG A 136 13.77 13.90 -5.60
CA ARG A 136 12.92 15.09 -5.59
C ARG A 136 13.24 16.05 -6.73
N THR A 137 14.52 16.34 -6.95
CA THR A 137 14.98 17.26 -8.01
C THR A 137 14.70 16.70 -9.41
N TYR A 138 14.82 15.38 -9.60
CA TYR A 138 14.42 14.71 -10.84
C TYR A 138 12.91 14.85 -11.10
N ILE A 139 12.08 14.57 -10.09
CA ILE A 139 10.61 14.64 -10.19
C ILE A 139 10.16 16.06 -10.58
N GLU A 140 10.72 17.08 -9.92
CA GLU A 140 10.46 18.47 -10.24
C GLU A 140 10.84 18.80 -11.70
N ALA A 141 12.04 18.41 -12.13
CA ALA A 141 12.50 18.65 -13.49
C ALA A 141 11.64 17.95 -14.55
N VAL A 142 11.17 16.71 -14.30
CA VAL A 142 10.24 16.02 -15.21
C VAL A 142 8.92 16.77 -15.32
N ARG A 143 8.38 17.28 -14.21
CA ARG A 143 7.12 18.03 -14.21
C ARG A 143 7.24 19.37 -14.93
N GLU A 144 8.39 20.04 -14.78
CA GLU A 144 8.72 21.28 -15.48
C GLU A 144 8.88 21.03 -16.99
N GLU A 145 9.61 19.99 -17.40
CA GLU A 145 9.80 19.66 -18.81
C GLU A 145 8.47 19.26 -19.49
N GLU A 146 7.68 18.42 -18.83
CA GLU A 146 6.43 17.88 -19.38
C GLU A 146 5.22 18.79 -19.15
N GLN A 147 5.38 19.89 -18.40
CA GLN A 147 4.32 20.81 -17.99
C GLN A 147 3.12 20.11 -17.30
N LYS A 148 3.39 19.07 -16.51
CA LYS A 148 2.37 18.23 -15.87
C LYS A 148 2.76 17.86 -14.44
N ASN A 149 1.97 18.31 -13.47
CA ASN A 149 2.21 18.04 -12.04
C ASN A 149 1.84 16.61 -11.60
N THR A 150 1.23 15.80 -12.48
CA THR A 150 0.72 14.47 -12.13
C THR A 150 1.79 13.39 -12.05
N TYR A 151 2.99 13.63 -12.61
CA TYR A 151 4.09 12.67 -12.55
C TYR A 151 4.51 12.40 -11.10
N TYR A 152 4.54 11.12 -10.71
CA TYR A 152 4.99 10.65 -9.39
C TYR A 152 4.22 11.23 -8.19
N GLN A 153 2.99 11.72 -8.41
CA GLN A 153 2.19 12.37 -7.38
C GLN A 153 1.75 11.40 -6.26
N CYS A 154 1.54 10.12 -6.58
CA CYS A 154 1.10 9.14 -5.58
C CYS A 154 2.25 8.79 -4.64
N LEU A 155 3.45 8.61 -5.19
CA LEU A 155 4.70 8.48 -4.42
C LEU A 155 4.91 9.69 -3.51
N GLU A 156 4.86 10.91 -4.05
CA GLU A 156 5.03 12.13 -3.26
C GLU A 156 4.00 12.24 -2.13
N ARG A 157 2.72 12.00 -2.42
CA ARG A 157 1.65 12.07 -1.42
C ARG A 157 1.84 11.03 -0.31
N ALA A 158 2.26 9.82 -0.66
CA ALA A 158 2.54 8.77 0.32
C ALA A 158 3.75 9.11 1.18
N ALA A 159 4.88 9.51 0.56
CA ALA A 159 6.08 9.89 1.28
C ALA A 159 5.83 11.06 2.24
N LYS A 160 5.10 12.11 1.82
CA LYS A 160 4.71 13.23 2.69
C LYS A 160 3.81 12.78 3.84
N ARG A 161 2.83 11.90 3.59
CA ARG A 161 1.93 11.35 4.64
C ARG A 161 2.71 10.54 5.66
N TRP A 162 3.61 9.68 5.21
CA TRP A 162 4.44 8.84 6.06
C TRP A 162 5.43 9.68 6.87
N LYS A 163 6.06 10.69 6.29
CA LYS A 163 6.96 11.60 7.02
C LYS A 163 6.27 12.34 8.17
N LYS A 164 4.98 12.66 8.04
CA LYS A 164 4.17 13.29 9.10
C LYS A 164 3.84 12.35 10.26
N LYS A 165 3.85 11.04 10.02
CA LYS A 165 3.58 10.00 11.02
C LYS A 165 4.72 8.99 10.95
N PRO A 166 5.88 9.24 11.58
CA PRO A 166 7.01 8.32 11.54
C PRO A 166 6.66 6.96 12.15
N LEU A 167 7.42 5.92 11.79
CA LEU A 167 7.32 4.62 12.44
C LEU A 167 7.73 4.76 13.92
N ALA A 168 6.97 4.12 14.80
CA ALA A 168 7.33 4.02 16.20
C ALA A 168 8.40 2.95 16.39
N GLU A 169 9.30 3.16 17.34
CA GLU A 169 10.21 2.10 17.77
C GLU A 169 9.42 0.95 18.38
N LEU A 170 9.78 -0.28 18.02
CA LEU A 170 9.21 -1.46 18.66
C LEU A 170 9.71 -1.50 20.10
N LYS A 171 8.78 -1.50 21.05
CA LYS A 171 9.11 -1.75 22.45
C LYS A 171 9.71 -3.15 22.55
N LYS A 172 10.90 -3.24 23.14
CA LYS A 172 11.59 -4.51 23.42
C LYS A 172 10.84 -5.32 24.46
#